data_AF-A0AAE7NXN2-F1
#
_entry.id   AF-A0AAE7NXN2-F1
#
_cell.length_a   1.000
_cell.length_b   1.000
_cell.length_c   1.000
_cell.angle_alpha   90.00
_cell.angle_beta   90.00
_cell.angle_gamma   90.00
#
_symmetry.space_group_name_H-M   'P 1'
#
loop_
_entity.id
_entity.type
_entity.pdbx_description
1 polymer ?
#
loop_
_entity_poly.entity_id
_entity_poly.type
_entity_poly.pdbx_seq_one_letter_code
_entity_poly.pdbx_strand_id
1 'polypeptide(L)'
;MSQASYKVFAATWGNGEVMVELEVSKDQWDRIARGDRVEFKGRGYWYDGDWFQDIWDFNCPHGELTIRYGQPNDGDFSGEGCTGPISSVVVEGR
;
A
#
# COMPACT_ATOMS: atom_id res chain seq x y z
N MET A 1 -14.42 -11.56 14.98
CA MET A 1 -14.19 -11.30 13.54
C MET A 1 -13.64 -9.88 13.45
N SER A 2 -12.39 -9.67 13.01
CA SER A 2 -11.86 -8.30 12.91
C SER A 2 -12.52 -7.63 11.71
N GLN A 3 -13.18 -6.50 11.93
CA GLN A 3 -13.74 -5.68 10.86
C GLN A 3 -12.57 -5.12 10.05
N ALA A 4 -12.49 -5.48 8.77
CA ALA A 4 -11.57 -4.83 7.84
C ALA A 4 -12.13 -3.44 7.50
N SER A 5 -11.23 -2.47 7.33
CA SER A 5 -11.57 -1.09 6.97
C SER A 5 -10.72 -0.65 5.79
N TYR A 6 -11.30 0.15 4.90
CA TYR A 6 -10.55 0.76 3.80
C TYR A 6 -9.88 2.04 4.27
N LYS A 7 -8.59 2.18 3.95
CA LYS A 7 -7.79 3.39 4.17
C LYS A 7 -7.33 3.91 2.83
N VAL A 8 -7.46 5.21 2.64
CA VAL A 8 -6.95 5.90 1.44
C VAL A 8 -5.71 6.69 1.80
N PHE A 9 -4.63 6.48 1.05
CA PHE A 9 -3.36 7.16 1.20
C PHE A 9 -3.11 8.04 -0.04
N ALA A 10 -2.51 9.21 0.16
CA ALA A 10 -1.91 9.96 -0.94
C ALA A 10 -0.49 9.43 -1.15
N ALA A 11 -0.16 9.06 -2.37
CA ALA A 11 1.16 8.60 -2.74
C ALA A 11 1.61 9.28 -4.04
N THR A 12 2.92 9.33 -4.28
CA THR A 12 3.49 9.89 -5.51
C THR A 12 3.82 8.76 -6.47
N TRP A 13 3.36 8.85 -7.71
CA TRP A 13 3.72 7.93 -8.79
C TRP A 13 4.15 8.72 -10.02
N GLY A 14 5.37 8.46 -10.52
CA GLY A 14 6.00 9.28 -11.55
C GLY A 14 6.10 10.75 -11.12
N ASN A 15 5.45 11.65 -11.88
CA ASN A 15 5.44 13.10 -11.60
C ASN A 15 4.12 13.60 -10.97
N GLY A 16 3.24 12.70 -10.50
CA GLY A 16 1.91 13.04 -10.01
C GLY A 16 1.57 12.42 -8.65
N GLU A 17 0.60 13.04 -7.97
CA GLU A 17 -0.04 12.46 -6.78
C GLU A 17 -1.17 11.51 -7.23
N VAL A 18 -1.21 10.34 -6.60
CA VAL A 18 -2.23 9.31 -6.79
C VAL A 18 -2.85 8.94 -5.45
N MET A 19 -4.15 8.68 -5.46
CA MET A 19 -4.87 8.18 -4.29
C MET A 19 -4.96 6.68 -4.38
N VAL A 20 -4.48 5.99 -3.35
CA VAL A 20 -4.41 4.53 -3.31
C VAL A 20 -5.21 4.01 -2.12
N GLU A 21 -6.08 3.05 -2.39
CA GLU A 21 -6.97 2.46 -1.40
C GLU A 21 -6.45 1.09 -0.97
N LEU A 22 -6.46 0.84 0.34
CA LEU A 22 -6.01 -0.40 0.94
C LEU A 22 -6.99 -0.89 1.99
N GLU A 23 -7.38 -2.14 1.87
CA GLU A 23 -8.09 -2.84 2.94
C GLU A 23 -7.08 -3.25 4.01
N VAL A 24 -7.31 -2.80 5.25
CA VAL A 24 -6.51 -3.19 6.41
C VAL A 24 -7.40 -3.74 7.51
N SER A 25 -6.95 -4.81 8.16
CA SER A 25 -7.55 -5.27 9.40
C SER A 25 -7.28 -4.27 10.52
N LYS A 26 -8.11 -4.30 11.55
CA LYS A 26 -7.87 -3.52 12.77
C LYS A 26 -6.46 -3.74 13.34
N ASP A 27 -5.99 -4.99 13.39
CA ASP A 27 -4.69 -5.32 13.96
C ASP A 27 -3.53 -4.78 13.09
N GLN A 28 -3.67 -4.82 11.77
CA GLN A 28 -2.70 -4.23 10.85
C GLN A 28 -2.66 -2.70 11.04
N TRP A 29 -3.82 -2.06 11.11
CA TRP A 29 -3.90 -0.62 11.32
C TRP A 29 -3.32 -0.18 12.66
N ASP A 30 -3.64 -0.89 13.75
CA ASP A 30 -3.11 -0.57 15.08
C ASP A 30 -1.58 -0.69 15.12
N ARG A 31 -0.99 -1.62 14.35
CA ARG A 31 0.48 -1.74 14.19
C ARG A 31 1.06 -0.57 13.39
N ILE A 32 0.49 -0.26 12.23
CA ILE A 32 0.91 0.89 11.39
C ILE A 32 0.85 2.18 12.21
N ALA A 33 -0.25 2.42 12.93
CA ALA A 33 -0.47 3.63 13.73
C ALA A 33 0.50 3.78 14.92
N ARG A 34 1.04 2.67 15.44
CA ARG A 34 2.09 2.68 16.46
C ARG A 34 3.50 2.85 15.87
N GLY A 35 3.63 2.85 14.54
CA GLY A 35 4.92 2.91 13.86
C GLY A 35 5.63 1.55 13.76
N ASP A 36 4.92 0.45 13.98
CA ASP A 36 5.48 -0.89 13.74
C ASP A 36 5.70 -1.10 12.24
N ARG A 37 6.80 -1.78 11.88
CA ARG A 37 6.96 -2.31 10.52
C ARG A 37 5.79 -3.22 10.17
N VAL A 38 5.10 -2.90 9.09
CA VAL A 38 4.04 -3.74 8.53
C VAL A 38 4.25 -3.87 7.02
N GLU A 39 4.43 -5.09 6.54
CA GLU A 39 4.48 -5.43 5.13
C GLU A 39 3.39 -6.46 4.83
N PHE A 40 2.60 -6.24 3.78
CA PHE A 40 1.64 -7.24 3.30
C PHE A 40 1.30 -7.06 1.83
N LYS A 41 0.72 -8.13 1.26
CA LYS A 41 0.19 -8.17 -0.09
C LYS A 41 -1.19 -7.55 -0.12
N GLY A 42 -1.42 -6.61 -1.04
CA GLY A 42 -2.75 -6.11 -1.31
C GLY A 42 -3.53 -7.05 -2.24
N ARG A 43 -4.58 -6.54 -2.86
CA ARG A 43 -5.48 -7.33 -3.72
C ARG A 43 -4.91 -7.59 -5.12
N GLY A 44 -3.84 -6.89 -5.49
CA GLY A 44 -3.32 -6.84 -6.85
C GLY A 44 -4.29 -6.13 -7.82
N TYR A 45 -3.86 -6.02 -9.07
CA TYR A 45 -4.65 -5.43 -10.14
C TYR A 45 -4.31 -6.08 -11.49
N TRP A 46 -5.24 -5.97 -12.44
CA TRP A 46 -5.00 -6.35 -13.82
C TRP A 46 -4.66 -5.12 -14.65
N TYR A 47 -3.62 -5.21 -15.45
CA TYR A 47 -3.21 -4.18 -16.39
C TYR A 47 -2.70 -4.81 -17.67
N ASP A 48 -3.22 -4.34 -18.80
CA ASP A 48 -2.86 -4.83 -20.14
C ASP A 48 -2.89 -6.36 -20.32
N GLY A 49 -3.86 -7.03 -19.69
CA GLY A 49 -4.02 -8.48 -19.77
C GLY A 49 -3.18 -9.29 -18.77
N ASP A 50 -2.34 -8.62 -17.98
CA ASP A 50 -1.48 -9.24 -16.98
C ASP A 50 -1.91 -8.92 -15.55
N TRP A 51 -1.67 -9.85 -14.63
CA TRP A 51 -1.92 -9.64 -13.19
C TRP A 51 -0.65 -9.19 -12.47
N PHE A 52 -0.79 -8.12 -11.69
CA PHE A 52 0.26 -7.53 -10.88
C PHE A 52 -0.12 -7.62 -9.40
N GLN A 53 0.82 -8.09 -8.58
CA GLN A 53 0.71 -8.05 -7.13
C GLN A 53 1.25 -6.72 -6.61
N ASP A 54 0.47 -6.05 -5.77
CA ASP A 54 0.89 -4.93 -4.94
C ASP A 54 1.44 -5.40 -3.58
N ILE A 55 2.58 -4.86 -3.19
CA ILE A 55 3.20 -5.07 -1.87
C ILE A 55 3.24 -3.72 -1.17
N TRP A 56 2.61 -3.64 -0.01
CA TRP A 56 2.54 -2.44 0.81
C TRP A 56 3.52 -2.59 1.97
N ASP A 57 4.56 -1.76 2.01
CA ASP A 57 5.55 -1.70 3.10
C ASP A 57 5.47 -0.36 3.82
N PHE A 58 5.08 -0.41 5.09
CA PHE A 58 4.99 0.73 6.00
C PHE A 58 6.27 0.81 6.84
N ASN A 59 7.43 1.03 6.21
CA ASN A 59 8.72 0.90 6.91
C ASN A 59 9.93 1.66 6.34
N CYS A 60 9.74 2.67 5.49
CA CYS A 60 10.87 3.53 5.13
C CYS A 60 11.17 4.51 6.28
N PRO A 61 12.44 4.89 6.52
CA PRO A 61 12.98 5.33 7.82
C PRO A 61 12.35 6.59 8.45
N HIS A 62 11.33 7.17 7.83
CA HIS A 62 10.64 8.39 8.24
C HIS A 62 9.11 8.25 8.31
N GLY A 63 8.56 7.03 8.30
CA GLY A 63 7.11 6.83 8.32
C GLY A 63 6.47 7.03 6.95
N GLU A 64 7.14 6.56 5.91
CA GLU A 64 6.66 6.56 4.54
C GLU A 64 6.10 5.19 4.19
N LEU A 65 4.97 5.21 3.48
CA LEU A 65 4.41 4.09 2.75
C LEU A 65 5.21 3.92 1.46
N THR A 66 5.65 2.71 1.18
CA THR A 66 6.18 2.29 -0.12
C THR A 66 5.30 1.20 -0.69
N ILE A 67 4.74 1.41 -1.88
CA ILE A 67 3.98 0.41 -2.62
C ILE A 67 4.88 -0.10 -3.73
N ARG A 68 5.06 -1.40 -3.87
CA ARG A 68 5.78 -2.01 -5.01
C ARG A 68 4.82 -2.86 -5.82
N TYR A 69 5.05 -2.91 -7.12
CA TYR A 69 4.26 -3.74 -8.03
C TYR A 69 5.18 -4.75 -8.72
N GLY A 70 4.71 -5.98 -8.86
CA GLY A 70 5.46 -7.02 -9.55
C GLY A 70 4.58 -8.12 -10.09
N GLN A 71 5.03 -8.73 -11.18
CA GLN A 71 4.43 -9.95 -11.68
C GLN A 71 4.97 -11.13 -10.87
N PRO A 72 4.11 -11.93 -10.22
CA PRO A 72 4.57 -13.04 -9.39
C PRO A 72 5.37 -14.08 -10.17
N ASN A 73 5.09 -14.21 -11.47
CA ASN A 73 5.67 -15.21 -12.34
C ASN A 73 7.12 -14.86 -12.75
N ASP A 74 7.47 -13.58 -12.76
CA ASP A 74 8.80 -13.11 -13.16
C ASP A 74 9.74 -12.92 -11.98
N GLY A 75 9.21 -13.00 -10.74
CA GLY A 75 9.97 -12.77 -9.51
C GLY A 75 10.49 -11.34 -9.35
N ASP A 76 10.19 -10.47 -10.32
CA ASP A 76 10.59 -9.09 -10.32
C ASP A 76 9.49 -8.20 -9.74
N PHE A 77 9.80 -7.60 -8.59
CA PHE A 77 8.97 -6.61 -7.90
C PHE A 77 9.60 -5.22 -8.01
N SER A 78 10.26 -4.93 -9.13
CA SER A 78 10.95 -3.67 -9.44
C SER A 78 10.05 -2.57 -10.01
N GLY A 79 8.74 -2.82 -10.18
CA GLY A 79 7.81 -1.83 -10.70
C GLY A 79 7.89 -0.54 -9.89
N GLU A 80 8.01 0.60 -10.59
CA GLU A 80 8.05 1.93 -9.98
C GLU A 80 6.86 2.09 -9.05
N GLY A 81 7.19 2.06 -7.77
CA GLY A 81 6.23 2.11 -6.70
C GLY A 81 5.61 3.48 -6.49
N CYS A 82 4.74 3.56 -5.49
CA CYS A 82 4.35 4.85 -4.95
C CYS A 82 4.97 5.06 -3.58
N THR A 83 5.40 6.29 -3.28
CA THR A 83 5.81 6.67 -1.91
C THR A 83 4.97 7.80 -1.38
N GLY A 84 4.67 7.79 -0.08
CA GLY A 84 3.88 8.85 0.55
C GLY A 84 3.96 8.80 2.07
N PRO A 85 3.75 9.91 2.79
CA PRO A 85 3.80 9.89 4.23
C PRO A 85 2.58 9.15 4.80
N ILE A 86 2.78 8.30 5.83
CA ILE A 86 1.69 7.57 6.50
C ILE A 86 0.67 8.54 7.13
N SER A 87 1.10 9.76 7.46
CA SER A 87 0.23 10.84 7.95
C SER A 87 -0.72 11.42 6.90
N SER A 88 -0.57 11.07 5.61
CA SER A 88 -1.47 11.50 4.53
C SER A 88 -2.78 10.73 4.47
N VAL A 89 -3.10 9.86 5.43
CA VAL A 89 -4.40 9.15 5.42
C VAL A 89 -5.55 10.14 5.36
N VAL A 90 -6.27 10.14 4.23
CA VAL A 90 -7.26 11.19 3.93
C VAL A 90 -8.65 10.81 4.46
N VAL A 91 -9.02 9.52 4.51
CA VAL A 91 -10.37 9.09 4.88
C VAL A 91 -10.39 7.64 5.42
N GLU A 92 -11.14 7.37 6.50
CA GLU A 92 -11.68 6.04 6.80
C GLU A 92 -12.90 5.81 5.91
N GLY A 93 -12.73 5.08 4.80
CA GLY A 93 -13.83 4.78 3.88
C GLY A 93 -14.86 3.85 4.52
N ARG A 94 -16.14 4.09 4.23
CA ARG A 94 -17.30 3.30 4.70
C ARG A 94 -17.29 1.86 4.19
#